data_AF-A0A3C0J8W5-F1
#
_entry.id   AF-A0A3C0J8W5-F1
#
_cell.length_a   1.000
_cell.length_b   1.000
_cell.length_c   1.000
_cell.angle_alpha   90.00
_cell.angle_beta   90.00
_cell.angle_gamma   90.00
#
_symmetry.space_group_name_H-M   'P 1'
#
loop_
_entity.id
_entity.type
_entity.pdbx_description
1 polymer ?
#
loop_
_entity_poly.entity_id
_entity_poly.type
_entity_poly.pdbx_seq_one_letter_code
_entity_poly.pdbx_strand_id
1 'polypeptide(L)'
;MEENLMKVKEELFAANQPSFEVRNFRENRPTYAIDGTLKWKKKPKKLKKYPVVDIDKVRIREGGFIVRDDVLTQSRELYKELQELIPIALDAKNVLVNGYEQYLIAKEKQHKTITYVPVKISKTEQRIRHKRNKKREKRQRYNARKAQRKKSAKKMGKTDTK
;
A
#
# COMPACT_ATOMS: atom_id res chain seq x y z
N MET A 1 17.11 2.05 33.44
CA MET A 1 17.03 0.68 32.89
C MET A 1 15.89 0.52 31.89
N GLU A 2 14.74 1.18 32.09
CA GLU A 2 13.60 1.12 31.15
C GLU A 2 13.86 1.81 29.81
N GLU A 3 14.60 2.92 29.78
CA GLU A 3 14.97 3.60 28.52
C GLU A 3 15.80 2.72 27.59
N ASN A 4 16.74 1.95 28.14
CA ASN A 4 17.53 1.00 27.33
C ASN A 4 16.67 -0.15 26.80
N LEU A 5 15.66 -0.59 27.54
CA LEU A 5 14.71 -1.62 27.08
C LEU A 5 13.79 -1.11 25.98
N MET A 6 13.36 0.15 26.05
CA MET A 6 12.56 0.79 25.01
C MET A 6 13.39 1.00 23.74
N LYS A 7 14.63 1.48 23.88
CA LYS A 7 15.57 1.68 22.77
C LYS A 7 15.90 0.37 22.05
N VAL A 8 16.12 -0.71 22.81
CA VAL A 8 16.35 -2.05 22.25
C VAL A 8 15.10 -2.61 21.55
N LYS A 9 13.89 -2.34 22.08
CA LYS A 9 12.62 -2.72 21.41
C LYS A 9 12.39 -1.93 20.14
N GLU A 10 12.71 -0.64 20.11
CA GLU A 10 12.65 0.20 18.92
C GLU A 10 13.64 -0.27 17.84
N GLU A 11 14.87 -0.60 18.23
CA GLU A 11 15.90 -1.15 17.34
C GLU A 11 15.48 -2.51 16.74
N LEU A 12 14.91 -3.40 17.56
CA LEU A 12 14.36 -4.70 17.12
C LEU A 12 13.13 -4.56 16.21
N PHE A 13 12.28 -3.55 16.43
CA PHE A 13 11.12 -3.28 15.59
C PHE A 13 11.52 -2.64 14.25
N ALA A 14 12.53 -1.76 14.26
CA ALA A 14 13.13 -1.18 13.06
C ALA A 14 13.87 -2.24 12.21
N ALA A 15 14.58 -3.18 12.83
CA ALA A 15 15.25 -4.29 12.15
C ALA A 15 14.28 -5.29 11.49
N ASN A 16 13.05 -5.39 11.99
CA ASN A 16 11.98 -6.21 11.40
C ASN A 16 11.17 -5.49 10.30
N GLN A 17 11.45 -4.22 10.03
CA GLN A 17 10.90 -3.60 8.83
C GLN A 17 11.59 -4.19 7.60
N PRO A 18 10.85 -4.55 6.54
CA PRO A 18 11.50 -4.95 5.29
C PRO A 18 12.35 -3.78 4.82
N SER A 19 13.68 -3.95 4.83
CA SER A 19 14.60 -2.97 4.26
C SER A 19 14.22 -2.78 2.80
N PHE A 20 13.69 -1.60 2.49
CA PHE A 20 13.50 -1.21 1.11
C PHE A 20 14.79 -0.56 0.69
N GLU A 21 15.54 -1.22 -0.20
CA GLU A 21 16.31 -0.48 -1.18
C GLU A 21 15.32 0.48 -1.84
N VAL A 22 15.47 1.78 -1.57
CA VAL A 22 14.87 2.83 -2.40
C VAL A 22 15.32 2.53 -3.81
N ARG A 23 14.50 1.79 -4.57
CA ARG A 23 14.80 1.50 -5.98
C ARG A 23 14.98 2.86 -6.60
N ASN A 24 16.24 3.12 -6.94
CA ASN A 24 16.77 4.44 -7.10
C ASN A 24 15.85 5.23 -8.03
N PHE A 25 15.16 6.26 -7.52
CA PHE A 25 14.52 7.25 -8.40
C PHE A 25 15.54 7.86 -9.36
N ARG A 26 16.85 7.74 -9.04
CA ARG A 26 17.99 8.01 -9.92
C ARG A 26 18.05 7.18 -11.21
N GLU A 27 17.38 6.04 -11.33
CA GLU A 27 17.39 5.28 -12.61
C GLU A 27 16.84 6.11 -13.78
N ASN A 28 15.99 7.10 -13.49
CA ASN A 28 15.39 8.01 -14.47
C ASN A 28 15.74 9.49 -14.19
N ARG A 29 16.90 9.81 -13.59
CA ARG A 29 17.39 11.19 -13.50
C ARG A 29 18.62 11.36 -14.40
N PRO A 30 18.78 12.51 -15.06
CA PRO A 30 20.00 12.79 -15.78
C PRO A 30 21.15 12.97 -14.80
N THR A 31 22.33 12.46 -15.18
CA THR A 31 23.59 12.63 -14.46
C THR A 31 24.55 13.42 -15.35
N TYR A 32 25.34 14.30 -14.77
CA TYR A 32 26.38 15.00 -15.53
C TYR A 32 27.48 14.02 -15.96
N ALA A 33 27.86 14.07 -17.24
CA ALA A 33 29.06 13.44 -17.74
C ALA A 33 30.30 14.29 -17.36
N ILE A 34 31.50 13.72 -17.55
CA ILE A 34 32.77 14.38 -17.19
C ILE A 34 32.97 15.70 -17.95
N ASP A 35 32.38 15.80 -19.14
CA ASP A 35 32.34 17.01 -19.98
C ASP A 35 31.27 18.04 -19.55
N GLY A 36 30.55 17.78 -18.46
CA GLY A 36 29.48 18.65 -17.96
C GLY A 36 28.14 18.50 -18.69
N THR A 37 28.02 17.57 -19.65
CA THR A 37 26.76 17.36 -20.38
C THR A 37 25.76 16.50 -19.60
N LEU A 38 24.47 16.82 -19.70
CA LEU A 38 23.39 16.07 -19.05
C LEU A 38 23.16 14.73 -19.77
N LYS A 39 23.54 13.61 -19.15
CA LYS A 39 23.43 12.26 -19.74
C LYS A 39 22.41 11.40 -18.99
N TRP A 40 21.45 10.84 -19.73
CA TRP A 40 20.45 9.91 -19.17
C TRP A 40 20.97 8.47 -19.23
N LYS A 41 21.06 7.77 -18.09
CA LYS A 41 21.44 6.34 -18.07
C LYS A 41 20.40 5.45 -18.77
N LYS A 42 19.11 5.70 -18.51
CA LYS A 42 17.96 5.17 -19.25
C LYS A 42 16.93 6.28 -19.36
N LYS A 43 16.88 6.99 -20.49
CA LYS A 43 15.84 8.01 -20.71
C LYS A 43 14.49 7.30 -20.85
N PRO A 44 13.51 7.54 -19.95
CA PRO A 44 12.19 6.95 -20.12
C PRO A 44 11.58 7.50 -21.42
N LYS A 45 11.03 6.61 -22.27
CA LYS A 45 10.42 7.00 -23.56
C LYS A 45 9.28 8.02 -23.40
N LYS A 46 8.63 8.05 -22.23
CA LYS A 46 7.61 9.03 -21.83
C LYS A 46 7.75 9.34 -20.35
N LEU A 47 7.51 10.58 -19.96
CA LEU A 47 7.33 10.95 -18.55
C LEU A 47 6.16 10.14 -17.99
N LYS A 48 6.44 9.34 -16.97
CA LYS A 48 5.43 8.51 -16.33
C LYS A 48 4.56 9.40 -15.45
N LYS A 49 3.31 9.65 -15.88
CA LYS A 49 2.30 10.34 -15.06
C LYS A 49 1.82 9.37 -13.98
N TYR A 50 2.15 9.67 -12.73
CA TYR A 50 1.62 8.93 -11.59
C TYR A 50 0.19 9.40 -11.27
N PRO A 51 -0.72 8.49 -10.87
CA PRO A 51 -2.02 8.89 -10.37
C PRO A 51 -1.88 9.74 -9.11
N VAL A 52 -2.91 10.53 -8.85
CA VAL A 52 -2.99 11.48 -7.74
C VAL A 52 -4.15 11.09 -6.84
N VAL A 53 -3.99 11.30 -5.54
CA VAL A 53 -5.01 11.05 -4.53
C VAL A 53 -5.04 12.21 -3.55
N ASP A 54 -6.24 12.54 -3.06
CA ASP A 54 -6.38 13.52 -1.98
C ASP A 54 -5.76 12.97 -0.70
N ILE A 55 -5.02 13.79 0.03
CA ILE A 55 -4.32 13.34 1.25
C ILE A 55 -5.30 12.79 2.30
N ASP A 56 -6.49 13.40 2.39
CA ASP A 56 -7.54 12.98 3.32
C ASP A 56 -8.15 11.61 2.98
N LYS A 57 -8.01 11.16 1.72
CA LYS A 57 -8.47 9.84 1.28
C LYS A 57 -7.44 8.73 1.54
N VAL A 58 -6.22 9.08 1.95
CA VAL A 58 -5.19 8.11 2.30
C VAL A 58 -5.50 7.51 3.67
N ARG A 59 -5.63 6.19 3.70
CA ARG A 59 -5.93 5.43 4.92
C ARG A 59 -4.66 4.85 5.51
N ILE A 60 -4.50 4.98 6.81
CA ILE A 60 -3.40 4.36 7.57
C ILE A 60 -3.90 3.01 8.09
N ARG A 61 -3.03 1.99 8.14
CA ARG A 61 -3.37 0.69 8.74
C ARG A 61 -3.58 0.83 10.24
N GLU A 62 -4.43 -0.03 10.80
CA GLU A 62 -4.57 -0.19 12.24
C GLU A 62 -3.20 -0.54 12.85
N GLY A 63 -2.81 0.18 13.90
CA GLY A 63 -1.47 0.11 14.49
C GLY A 63 -0.52 1.24 14.05
N GLY A 64 -0.92 2.08 13.09
CA GLY A 64 -0.11 3.22 12.67
C GLY A 64 1.15 2.83 11.89
N PHE A 65 2.12 3.73 11.86
CA PHE A 65 3.44 3.50 11.29
C PHE A 65 4.48 4.30 12.09
N ILE A 66 5.71 3.80 12.12
CA ILE A 66 6.84 4.47 12.76
C ILE A 66 7.84 4.78 11.67
N VAL A 67 8.23 6.05 11.58
CA VAL A 67 9.30 6.54 10.70
C VAL A 67 10.49 6.87 11.58
N ARG A 68 11.68 6.42 11.20
CA ARG A 68 12.90 6.81 11.90
C ARG A 68 13.25 8.27 11.60
N ASP A 69 13.66 9.00 12.63
CA ASP A 69 13.93 10.44 12.54
C ASP A 69 15.06 10.81 11.57
N ASP A 70 16.07 9.95 11.45
CA ASP A 70 17.19 10.12 10.51
C ASP A 70 16.70 10.15 9.06
N VAL A 71 15.84 9.20 8.68
CA VAL A 71 15.27 9.10 7.32
C VAL A 71 14.30 10.25 7.04
N LEU A 72 13.51 10.64 8.03
CA LEU A 72 12.59 11.77 7.90
C LEU A 72 13.35 13.08 7.66
N THR A 73 14.45 13.29 8.39
CA THR A 73 15.31 14.48 8.27
C THR A 73 15.92 14.56 6.87
N GLN A 74 16.53 13.47 6.39
CA GLN A 74 17.06 13.39 5.03
C GLN A 74 15.98 13.66 3.97
N SER A 75 14.77 13.13 4.18
CA SER A 75 13.64 13.35 3.27
C SER A 75 13.18 14.80 3.24
N ARG A 76 13.20 15.51 4.38
CA ARG A 76 12.89 16.95 4.46
C ARG A 76 13.93 17.80 3.74
N GLU A 77 15.21 17.48 3.88
CA GLU A 77 16.30 18.17 3.18
C GLU A 77 16.15 18.01 1.66
N LEU A 78 15.94 16.78 1.19
CA LEU A 78 15.64 16.48 -0.22
C LEU A 78 14.42 17.25 -0.73
N TYR A 79 13.35 17.32 0.06
CA TYR A 79 12.16 18.10 -0.29
C TYR A 79 12.46 19.60 -0.37
N LYS A 80 13.29 20.14 0.54
CA LYS A 80 13.66 21.56 0.53
C LYS A 80 14.41 21.94 -0.75
N GLU A 81 15.31 21.06 -1.21
CA GLU A 81 16.09 21.25 -2.43
C GLU A 81 15.22 21.14 -3.69
N LEU A 82 14.38 20.11 -3.77
CA LEU A 82 13.67 19.77 -5.00
C LEU A 82 12.28 20.40 -5.09
N GLN A 83 11.67 20.77 -3.97
CA GLN A 83 10.25 21.17 -3.84
C GLN A 83 9.25 20.15 -4.41
N GLU A 84 9.69 18.91 -4.62
CA GLU A 84 8.91 17.81 -5.17
C GLU A 84 8.83 16.65 -4.19
N LEU A 85 7.62 16.11 -4.01
CA LEU A 85 7.39 14.89 -3.22
C LEU A 85 7.65 13.65 -4.05
N ILE A 86 8.28 12.66 -3.44
CA ILE A 86 8.41 11.33 -4.01
C ILE A 86 7.05 10.61 -3.94
N PRO A 87 6.58 9.94 -5.01
CA PRO A 87 5.29 9.24 -4.99
C PRO A 87 5.20 8.17 -3.89
N ILE A 88 4.09 8.15 -3.16
CA ILE A 88 3.82 7.16 -2.10
C ILE A 88 3.29 5.84 -2.68
N ALA A 89 3.30 4.75 -1.92
CA ALA A 89 2.75 3.47 -2.37
C ALA A 89 1.40 3.19 -1.70
N LEU A 90 0.34 3.05 -2.50
CA LEU A 90 -1.02 2.76 -2.01
C LEU A 90 -1.55 1.43 -2.52
N ASP A 91 -2.24 0.69 -1.66
CA ASP A 91 -3.07 -0.46 -2.07
C ASP A 91 -4.38 0.05 -2.72
N ALA A 92 -5.13 -0.86 -3.36
CA ALA A 92 -6.40 -0.58 -4.06
C ALA A 92 -7.48 0.06 -3.17
N LYS A 93 -7.34 0.02 -1.84
CA LYS A 93 -8.24 0.66 -0.88
C LYS A 93 -7.72 2.02 -0.37
N ASN A 94 -6.76 2.63 -1.08
CA ASN A 94 -6.01 3.82 -0.67
C ASN A 94 -5.31 3.66 0.69
N VAL A 95 -4.95 2.42 1.05
CA VAL A 95 -4.21 2.15 2.28
C VAL A 95 -2.73 2.39 2.00
N LEU A 96 -2.08 3.20 2.84
CA LEU A 96 -0.65 3.46 2.77
C LEU A 96 0.12 2.17 3.04
N VAL A 97 0.95 1.78 2.07
CA VAL A 97 1.81 0.59 2.15
C VAL A 97 3.26 0.99 2.37
N ASN A 98 3.70 2.09 1.74
CA ASN A 98 5.06 2.60 1.85
C ASN A 98 5.13 4.11 1.46
N GLY A 99 6.25 4.76 1.75
CA GLY A 99 6.45 6.21 1.56
C GLY A 99 5.90 7.04 2.72
N TYR A 100 6.07 6.54 3.94
CA TYR A 100 5.54 7.15 5.16
C TYR A 100 6.13 8.54 5.41
N GLU A 101 7.41 8.74 5.12
CA GLU A 101 8.12 10.02 5.26
C GLU A 101 7.48 11.09 4.37
N GLN A 102 7.21 10.72 3.12
CA GLN A 102 6.66 11.63 2.11
C GLN A 102 5.22 12.01 2.46
N TYR A 103 4.45 11.07 3.01
CA TYR A 103 3.11 11.35 3.52
C TYR A 103 3.15 12.32 4.72
N LEU A 104 4.09 12.17 5.65
CA LEU A 104 4.27 13.09 6.77
C LEU A 104 4.66 14.50 6.28
N ILE A 105 5.66 14.60 5.40
CA ILE A 105 6.08 15.87 4.80
C ILE A 105 4.90 16.53 4.07
N ALA A 106 4.11 15.74 3.34
CA ALA A 106 2.95 16.24 2.63
C ALA A 106 1.89 16.85 3.56
N LYS A 107 1.66 16.21 4.72
CA LYS A 107 0.80 16.75 5.78
C LYS A 107 1.37 18.00 6.44
N GLU A 108 2.65 17.99 6.80
CA GLU A 108 3.34 19.14 7.41
C GLU A 108 3.25 20.39 6.52
N LYS A 109 3.37 20.19 5.21
CA LYS A 109 3.31 21.27 4.20
C LYS A 109 1.90 21.53 3.67
N GLN A 110 0.88 20.89 4.25
CA GLN A 110 -0.53 21.10 3.91
C GLN A 110 -0.86 20.90 2.41
N HIS A 111 -0.22 19.92 1.78
CA HIS A 111 -0.54 19.55 0.41
C HIS A 111 -1.98 19.03 0.34
N LYS A 112 -2.73 19.41 -0.70
CA LYS A 112 -4.11 18.91 -0.90
C LYS A 112 -4.11 17.49 -1.48
N THR A 113 -3.12 17.21 -2.33
CA THR A 113 -3.02 15.97 -3.07
C THR A 113 -1.61 15.43 -3.08
N ILE A 114 -1.47 14.12 -3.29
CA ILE A 114 -0.17 13.44 -3.38
C ILE A 114 -0.17 12.43 -4.53
N THR A 115 0.97 12.32 -5.21
CA THR A 115 1.15 11.31 -6.26
C THR A 115 1.41 9.95 -5.64
N TYR A 116 0.95 8.88 -6.29
CA TYR A 116 1.15 7.53 -5.76
C TYR A 116 1.41 6.46 -6.82
N VAL A 117 2.01 5.36 -6.37
CA VAL A 117 2.20 4.12 -7.13
C VAL A 117 1.20 3.09 -6.60
N PRO A 118 0.29 2.58 -7.45
CA PRO A 118 -0.62 1.52 -7.03
C PRO A 118 0.15 0.22 -6.82
N VAL A 119 0.06 -0.33 -5.61
CA VAL A 119 0.65 -1.61 -5.24
C VAL A 119 -0.26 -2.72 -5.75
N LYS A 120 0.31 -3.58 -6.61
CA LYS A 120 -0.40 -4.79 -7.06
C LYS A 120 -0.29 -5.87 -5.98
N ILE A 121 -1.39 -6.56 -5.75
CA ILE A 121 -1.43 -7.74 -4.88
C ILE A 121 -0.45 -8.78 -5.42
N SER A 122 0.33 -9.41 -4.54
CA SER A 122 1.28 -10.47 -4.94
C SER A 122 0.53 -11.68 -5.52
N LYS A 123 1.20 -12.46 -6.39
CA LYS A 123 0.62 -13.68 -6.97
C LYS A 123 0.19 -14.69 -5.88
N THR A 124 0.93 -14.75 -4.77
CA THR A 124 0.64 -15.64 -3.63
C THR A 124 -0.64 -15.23 -2.92
N GLU A 125 -0.77 -13.95 -2.56
CA GLU A 125 -1.99 -13.41 -1.93
C GLU A 125 -3.19 -13.51 -2.88
N GLN A 126 -3.00 -13.30 -4.18
CA GLN A 126 -4.03 -13.50 -5.19
C GLN A 126 -4.54 -14.94 -5.23
N ARG A 127 -3.64 -15.95 -5.16
CA ARG A 127 -4.00 -17.37 -5.07
C ARG A 127 -4.77 -17.70 -3.78
N ILE A 128 -4.37 -17.14 -2.64
CA ILE A 128 -5.04 -17.35 -1.36
C ILE A 128 -6.47 -16.79 -1.43
N ARG A 129 -6.66 -15.57 -1.92
CA ARG A 129 -7.98 -14.95 -2.12
C ARG A 129 -8.87 -15.78 -3.04
N HIS A 130 -8.32 -16.27 -4.16
CA HIS A 130 -9.06 -17.14 -5.08
C HIS A 130 -9.55 -18.43 -4.40
N LYS A 131 -8.68 -19.10 -3.62
CA LYS A 131 -9.07 -20.30 -2.85
C LYS A 131 -10.18 -20.01 -1.83
N ARG A 132 -10.09 -18.89 -1.10
CA ARG A 132 -11.13 -18.47 -0.13
C ARG A 132 -12.46 -18.19 -0.81
N ASN A 133 -12.46 -17.46 -1.92
CA ASN A 133 -13.67 -17.14 -2.69
C ASN A 133 -14.33 -18.41 -3.23
N LYS A 134 -13.55 -19.35 -3.79
CA LYS A 134 -14.08 -20.64 -4.26
C LYS A 134 -14.72 -21.45 -3.13
N LYS A 135 -14.16 -21.43 -1.91
CA LYS A 135 -14.79 -22.06 -0.73
C LYS A 135 -16.08 -21.36 -0.33
N ARG A 136 -16.11 -20.03 -0.30
CA ARG A 136 -17.30 -19.22 0.03
C ARG A 136 -18.44 -19.51 -0.94
N GLU A 137 -18.15 -19.53 -2.24
CA GLU A 137 -19.13 -19.78 -3.28
C GLU A 137 -19.73 -21.19 -3.19
N LYS A 138 -18.90 -22.22 -2.94
CA LYS A 138 -19.38 -23.59 -2.69
C LYS A 138 -20.34 -23.64 -1.49
N ARG A 139 -20.02 -22.97 -0.39
CA ARG A 139 -20.90 -22.88 0.80
C ARG A 139 -22.22 -22.18 0.48
N GLN A 140 -22.17 -21.07 -0.26
CA GLN A 140 -23.38 -20.35 -0.68
C GLN A 140 -24.30 -21.22 -1.53
N ARG A 141 -23.75 -21.95 -2.52
CA ARG A 141 -24.53 -22.89 -3.35
C ARG A 141 -25.16 -24.00 -2.52
N TYR A 142 -24.41 -24.58 -1.57
CA TYR A 142 -24.95 -25.61 -0.67
C TYR A 142 -26.09 -25.06 0.21
N ASN A 143 -25.91 -23.89 0.82
CA ASN A 143 -26.93 -23.26 1.65
C ASN A 143 -28.19 -22.90 0.85
N ALA A 144 -28.03 -22.41 -0.39
CA ALA A 144 -29.15 -22.12 -1.28
C ALA A 144 -29.96 -23.40 -1.60
N ARG A 145 -29.28 -24.51 -1.93
CA ARG A 145 -29.94 -25.81 -2.17
C ARG A 145 -30.64 -26.33 -0.91
N LYS A 146 -30.02 -26.21 0.27
CA LYS A 146 -30.62 -26.60 1.54
C LYS A 146 -31.88 -25.78 1.85
N ALA A 147 -31.85 -24.48 1.59
CA ALA A 147 -33.01 -23.59 1.76
C ALA A 147 -34.14 -23.94 0.79
N GLN A 148 -33.83 -24.23 -0.48
CA GLN A 148 -34.83 -24.68 -1.46
C GLN A 148 -35.50 -26.00 -1.04
N ARG A 149 -34.72 -27.00 -0.60
CA ARG A 149 -35.25 -28.28 -0.10
C ARG A 149 -36.18 -28.10 1.10
N LYS A 150 -35.84 -27.21 2.04
CA LYS A 150 -36.74 -26.88 3.18
C LYS A 150 -38.05 -26.23 2.71
N LYS A 151 -37.98 -25.33 1.72
CA LYS A 151 -39.18 -24.69 1.14
C LYS A 151 -40.08 -25.69 0.41
N SER A 152 -39.51 -26.62 -0.37
CA SER A 152 -40.29 -27.63 -1.07
C SER A 152 -40.94 -28.64 -0.12
N ALA A 153 -40.21 -29.10 0.91
CA ALA A 153 -40.75 -30.00 1.93
C ALA A 153 -41.91 -29.37 2.72
N LYS A 154 -41.80 -28.08 3.08
CA LYS A 154 -42.88 -27.33 3.75
C LYS A 154 -44.11 -27.12 2.83
N LYS A 155 -43.92 -27.15 1.51
CA LYS A 155 -45.01 -27.08 0.53
C LYS A 155 -45.76 -28.41 0.42
N MET A 156 -45.05 -29.54 0.42
CA MET A 156 -45.65 -30.88 0.36
C MET A 156 -46.38 -31.27 1.65
N GLY A 157 -45.84 -30.96 2.84
CA GLY A 157 -46.54 -31.23 4.10
C GLY A 157 -47.84 -30.43 4.31
N LYS A 158 -48.13 -29.44 3.46
CA LYS A 158 -49.39 -28.69 3.45
C LYS A 158 -50.43 -29.25 2.47
N THR A 159 -50.03 -30.12 1.53
CA THR A 159 -50.95 -30.72 0.55
C THR A 159 -51.53 -32.04 1.03
N ASP A 160 -50.91 -32.71 2.00
CA ASP A 160 -51.32 -34.02 2.51
C ASP A 160 -52.30 -33.97 3.70
N THR A 161 -52.86 -32.79 4.02
CA THR A 161 -53.83 -32.57 5.12
C THR A 161 -55.22 -32.14 4.63
N LYS A 162 -55.70 -32.74 3.53
CA LYS A 162 -57.08 -32.61 3.07
C LYS A 162 -57.75 -33.97 2.95
#